data_AF-A0A9D2QVP9-F1
#
_entry.id   AF-A0A9D2QVP9-F1
#
_cell.length_a   1.000
_cell.length_b   1.000
_cell.length_c   1.000
_cell.angle_alpha   90.00
_cell.angle_beta   90.00
_cell.angle_gamma   90.00
#
_symmetry.space_group_name_H-M   'P 1'
#
loop_
_entity.id
_entity.type
_entity.pdbx_description
1 polymer ?
#
loop_
_entity_poly.entity_id
_entity_poly.type
_entity_poly.pdbx_seq_one_letter_code
_entity_poly.pdbx_strand_id
1 'polypeptide(L)'
;MKRKKAAGLFCIVFTLVCLFLSGRANNGLGLFSDTHSTAGTIPEYVREGTSLSFLLLAVALAVSLICFCLYQYKKVPGAVAVVQLVIVLTVCVYSLFMSILCICCMNGYRTEGLTASGSPAAEKAAFYISLDNR
;
A
#
# COMPACT_ATOMS: atom_id res chain seq x y z
N MET A 1 31.84 -3.29 -5.60
CA MET A 1 31.03 -2.13 -6.03
C MET A 1 29.82 -2.52 -6.88
N LYS A 2 29.96 -3.32 -7.95
CA LYS A 2 28.85 -3.70 -8.86
C LYS A 2 27.61 -4.28 -8.14
N ARG A 3 27.78 -5.22 -7.20
CA ARG A 3 26.67 -5.82 -6.43
C ARG A 3 25.87 -4.83 -5.57
N LYS A 4 26.54 -3.82 -4.98
CA LYS A 4 25.88 -2.80 -4.13
C LYS A 4 25.05 -1.82 -4.97
N LYS A 5 25.58 -1.42 -6.13
CA LYS A 5 24.85 -0.59 -7.10
C LYS A 5 23.64 -1.34 -7.67
N ALA A 6 23.79 -2.63 -7.97
CA ALA A 6 22.68 -3.48 -8.41
C ALA A 6 21.59 -3.62 -7.34
N ALA A 7 21.97 -3.82 -6.06
CA ALA A 7 21.01 -3.88 -4.95
C ALA A 7 20.26 -2.54 -4.75
N GLY A 8 20.95 -1.40 -4.82
CA GLY A 8 20.32 -0.09 -4.74
C GLY A 8 19.37 0.17 -5.92
N LEU A 9 19.78 -0.17 -7.14
CA LEU A 9 18.94 -0.06 -8.32
C LEU A 9 17.71 -0.97 -8.22
N PHE A 10 17.87 -2.20 -7.75
CA PHE A 10 16.76 -3.12 -7.49
C PHE A 10 15.78 -2.52 -6.48
N CYS A 11 16.25 -1.96 -5.36
CA CYS A 11 15.38 -1.32 -4.38
C CYS A 11 14.56 -0.18 -4.99
N ILE A 12 15.18 0.66 -5.84
CA ILE A 12 14.48 1.76 -6.52
C ILE A 12 13.40 1.22 -7.46
N VAL A 13 13.77 0.31 -8.36
CA VAL A 13 12.83 -0.26 -9.35
C VAL A 13 11.69 -0.99 -8.65
N PHE A 14 12.00 -1.78 -7.63
CA PHE A 14 11.01 -2.53 -6.88
C PHE A 14 10.04 -1.59 -6.13
N THR A 15 10.55 -0.55 -5.49
CA THR A 15 9.72 0.46 -4.81
C THR A 15 8.81 1.19 -5.82
N LEU A 16 9.31 1.51 -7.02
CA LEU A 16 8.49 2.10 -8.10
C LEU A 16 7.36 1.17 -8.54
N VAL A 17 7.63 -0.13 -8.67
CA VAL A 17 6.59 -1.13 -8.98
C VAL A 17 5.54 -1.19 -7.87
N CYS A 18 5.97 -1.23 -6.60
CA CYS A 18 5.06 -1.20 -5.44
C CYS A 18 4.23 0.10 -5.40
N LEU A 19 4.81 1.25 -5.71
CA LEU A 19 4.11 2.54 -5.84
C LEU A 19 3.08 2.52 -6.95
N PHE A 20 3.41 1.95 -8.10
CA PHE A 20 2.47 1.86 -9.22
C PHE A 20 1.27 0.98 -8.88
N LEU A 21 1.50 -0.19 -8.29
CA LEU A 21 0.42 -1.10 -7.86
C LEU A 21 -0.46 -0.49 -6.77
N SER A 22 0.17 0.12 -5.76
CA SER A 22 -0.56 0.77 -4.65
C SER A 22 -1.30 2.02 -5.13
N GLY A 23 -0.70 2.80 -6.04
CA GLY A 23 -1.34 3.94 -6.68
C GLY A 23 -2.53 3.54 -7.56
N ARG A 24 -2.44 2.42 -8.28
CA ARG A 24 -3.57 1.83 -9.01
C ARG A 24 -4.70 1.43 -8.08
N ALA A 25 -4.39 0.78 -6.95
CA ALA A 25 -5.38 0.40 -5.94
C ALA A 25 -6.05 1.65 -5.33
N ASN A 26 -5.26 2.66 -4.95
CA ASN A 26 -5.76 3.91 -4.36
C ASN A 26 -6.59 4.74 -5.35
N ASN A 27 -6.18 4.81 -6.62
CA ASN A 27 -6.99 5.45 -7.65
C ASN A 27 -8.31 4.68 -7.90
N GLY A 28 -8.27 3.34 -7.80
CA GLY A 28 -9.47 2.50 -7.84
C GLY A 28 -10.45 2.75 -6.68
N LEU A 29 -9.95 3.16 -5.51
CA LEU A 29 -10.76 3.61 -4.37
C LEU A 29 -11.33 5.03 -4.53
N GLY A 30 -10.97 5.77 -5.58
CA GLY A 30 -11.34 7.17 -5.71
C GLY A 30 -10.64 8.09 -4.71
N LEU A 31 -9.60 7.64 -4.00
CA LEU A 31 -8.85 8.46 -3.03
C LEU A 31 -8.25 9.75 -3.63
N PHE A 32 -8.00 9.74 -4.94
CA PHE A 32 -7.45 10.87 -5.71
C PHE A 32 -8.44 11.47 -6.70
N SER A 33 -9.64 10.89 -6.85
CA SER A 33 -10.62 11.34 -7.82
C SER A 33 -11.83 11.86 -7.05
N ASP A 34 -12.00 13.20 -7.01
CA ASP A 34 -13.23 13.88 -6.56
C ASP A 34 -14.49 13.45 -7.36
N THR A 35 -14.33 12.59 -8.35
CA THR A 35 -15.42 11.99 -9.11
C THR A 35 -15.85 10.67 -8.46
N HIS A 36 -16.91 10.80 -7.67
CA HIS A 36 -17.83 9.74 -7.27
C HIS A 36 -17.36 8.79 -6.17
N SER A 37 -17.63 9.24 -4.93
CA SER A 37 -18.18 8.42 -3.85
C SER A 37 -19.43 7.63 -4.32
N THR A 38 -19.27 6.65 -5.21
CA THR A 38 -20.34 5.73 -5.65
C THR A 38 -20.04 4.27 -5.34
N ALA A 39 -19.00 3.97 -4.54
CA ALA A 39 -18.70 2.60 -4.10
C ALA A 39 -18.54 2.53 -2.57
N GLY A 40 -19.66 2.66 -1.86
CA GLY A 40 -19.78 2.34 -0.44
C GLY A 40 -18.87 3.12 0.52
N THR A 41 -19.07 2.90 1.82
CA THR A 41 -18.20 3.43 2.87
C THR A 41 -17.02 2.47 3.08
N ILE A 42 -15.88 2.74 2.42
CA ILE A 42 -14.64 2.00 2.68
C ILE A 42 -14.29 2.14 4.17
N PRO A 43 -13.93 1.04 4.88
CA PRO A 43 -13.57 1.14 6.29
C PRO A 43 -12.38 2.08 6.51
N GLU A 44 -12.45 2.91 7.56
CA GLU A 44 -11.42 3.93 7.85
C GLU A 44 -10.01 3.33 7.93
N TYR A 45 -9.87 2.14 8.53
CA TYR A 45 -8.59 1.44 8.63
C TYR A 45 -7.98 1.07 7.26
N VAL A 46 -8.80 0.83 6.23
CA VAL A 46 -8.33 0.56 4.86
C VAL A 46 -7.89 1.86 4.19
N ARG A 47 -8.66 2.94 4.38
CA ARG A 47 -8.35 4.27 3.80
C ARG A 47 -7.08 4.88 4.41
N GLU A 48 -6.94 4.82 5.73
CA GLU A 48 -5.74 5.28 6.43
C GLU A 48 -4.56 4.35 6.13
N GLY A 49 -4.78 3.04 6.14
CA GLY A 49 -3.75 2.04 5.82
C GLY A 49 -3.16 2.18 4.43
N THR A 50 -3.99 2.47 3.42
CA THR A 50 -3.56 2.69 2.02
C THR A 50 -2.89 4.03 1.79
N SER A 51 -3.28 5.06 2.53
CA SER A 51 -2.63 6.38 2.50
C SER A 51 -1.25 6.32 3.17
N LEU A 52 -1.16 5.63 4.31
CA LEU A 52 0.08 5.38 5.04
C LEU A 52 1.03 4.49 4.24
N SER A 53 0.54 3.44 3.57
CA SER A 53 1.38 2.59 2.72
C SER A 53 1.99 3.36 1.54
N PHE A 54 1.21 4.25 0.92
CA PHE A 54 1.70 5.11 -0.16
C PHE A 54 2.78 6.09 0.33
N LEU A 55 2.58 6.69 1.50
CA LEU A 55 3.57 7.57 2.13
C LEU A 55 4.86 6.81 2.46
N LEU A 56 4.76 5.63 3.06
CA LEU A 56 5.90 4.78 3.39
C LEU A 56 6.69 4.38 2.14
N LEU A 57 6.01 4.04 1.05
CA LEU A 57 6.65 3.74 -0.22
C LEU A 57 7.38 4.96 -0.82
N ALA A 58 6.78 6.16 -0.74
CA ALA A 58 7.42 7.38 -1.20
C ALA A 58 8.68 7.71 -0.40
N VAL A 59 8.63 7.55 0.93
CA VAL A 59 9.80 7.71 1.81
C VAL A 59 10.86 6.64 1.50
N ALA A 60 10.46 5.38 1.33
CA ALA A 60 11.38 4.30 0.98
C ALA A 60 12.08 4.54 -0.38
N LEU A 61 11.39 5.14 -1.34
CA LEU A 61 11.96 5.53 -2.63
C LEU A 61 13.00 6.65 -2.45
N ALA A 62 12.66 7.70 -1.70
CA ALA A 62 13.56 8.81 -1.43
C ALA A 62 14.85 8.34 -0.73
N VAL A 63 14.72 7.52 0.31
CA VAL A 63 15.86 6.91 1.00
C VAL A 63 16.67 6.04 0.04
N SER A 64 16.01 5.27 -0.83
CA SER A 64 16.70 4.41 -1.79
C SER A 64 17.50 5.19 -2.83
N LEU A 65 16.99 6.33 -3.28
CA LEU A 65 17.71 7.26 -4.16
C LEU A 65 18.93 7.88 -3.47
N ILE A 66 18.78 8.34 -2.22
CA ILE A 66 19.90 8.89 -1.43
C ILE A 66 20.98 7.83 -1.24
N CYS A 67 20.61 6.61 -0.83
CA CYS A 67 21.53 5.49 -0.68
C CYS A 67 22.21 5.13 -2.00
N PHE A 68 21.49 5.14 -3.12
CA PHE A 68 22.06 4.90 -4.45
C PHE A 68 23.11 5.96 -4.83
N CYS A 69 22.84 7.23 -4.57
CA CYS A 69 23.83 8.31 -4.71
C CYS A 69 25.05 8.04 -3.82
N LEU A 70 24.86 7.69 -2.55
CA LEU A 70 25.98 7.38 -1.64
C LEU A 70 26.79 6.15 -2.09
N TYR A 71 26.16 5.13 -2.67
CA TYR A 71 26.85 3.99 -3.27
C TYR A 71 27.66 4.34 -4.53
N GLN A 72 27.36 5.46 -5.19
CA GLN A 72 28.14 5.98 -6.30
C GLN A 72 29.42 6.69 -5.82
N TYR A 73 29.33 7.47 -4.73
CA TYR A 73 30.40 8.39 -4.31
C TYR A 73 31.24 7.92 -3.11
N LYS A 74 30.79 6.95 -2.29
CA LYS A 74 31.51 6.48 -1.09
C LYS A 74 31.58 4.95 -0.95
N LYS A 75 32.58 4.45 -0.20
CA LYS A 75 32.64 3.06 0.29
C LYS A 75 31.65 2.85 1.43
N VAL A 76 30.35 2.82 1.13
CA VAL A 76 29.31 2.49 2.13
C VAL A 76 29.47 1.03 2.60
N PRO A 77 29.36 0.72 3.92
CA PRO A 77 29.46 -0.64 4.42
C PRO A 77 28.41 -1.56 3.79
N GLY A 78 28.75 -2.84 3.58
CA GLY A 78 27.83 -3.82 2.98
C GLY A 78 26.57 -4.05 3.81
N ALA A 79 26.68 -3.94 5.15
CA ALA A 79 25.56 -4.08 6.07
C ALA A 79 24.42 -3.07 5.79
N VAL A 80 24.75 -1.84 5.39
CA VAL A 80 23.75 -0.80 5.08
C VAL A 80 22.89 -1.20 3.88
N ALA A 81 23.48 -1.84 2.87
CA ALA A 81 22.73 -2.31 1.70
C ALA A 81 21.78 -3.47 2.04
N VAL A 82 22.18 -4.33 2.98
CA VAL A 82 21.32 -5.43 3.47
C VAL A 82 20.17 -4.88 4.28
N VAL A 83 20.43 -3.96 5.22
CA VAL A 83 19.40 -3.33 6.05
C VAL A 83 18.40 -2.56 5.19
N GLN A 84 18.89 -1.77 4.22
CA GLN A 84 18.03 -1.06 3.26
C GLN A 84 17.12 -2.03 2.50
N LEU A 85 17.68 -3.14 2.01
CA LEU A 85 16.92 -4.13 1.26
C LEU A 85 15.81 -4.75 2.13
N VAL A 86 16.11 -5.10 3.39
CA VAL A 86 15.11 -5.64 4.33
C VAL A 86 13.99 -4.63 4.56
N ILE A 87 14.33 -3.37 4.85
CA ILE A 87 13.33 -2.31 5.10
C ILE A 87 12.42 -2.13 3.88
N VAL A 88 13.00 -1.99 2.68
CA VAL A 88 12.24 -1.82 1.43
C VAL A 88 11.31 -3.01 1.19
N LEU A 89 11.79 -4.22 1.45
CA LEU A 89 11.01 -5.44 1.26
C LEU A 89 9.84 -5.49 2.25
N THR A 90 10.06 -5.16 3.52
CA THR A 90 9.00 -5.06 4.53
C THR A 90 7.95 -4.02 4.15
N VAL A 91 8.36 -2.83 3.72
CA VAL A 91 7.44 -1.76 3.28
C VAL A 91 6.64 -2.19 2.06
N CYS A 92 7.27 -2.83 1.08
CA CYS A 92 6.57 -3.35 -0.10
C CYS A 92 5.57 -4.46 0.27
N VAL A 93 5.92 -5.39 1.15
CA VAL A 93 4.99 -6.44 1.61
C VAL A 93 3.78 -5.82 2.30
N TYR A 94 3.99 -4.86 3.21
CA TYR A 94 2.91 -4.13 3.85
C TYR A 94 2.02 -3.41 2.82
N SER A 95 2.62 -2.76 1.84
CA SER A 95 1.85 -2.04 0.82
C SER A 95 1.07 -2.96 -0.11
N LEU A 96 1.63 -4.10 -0.49
CA LEU A 96 0.93 -5.13 -1.25
C LEU A 96 -0.25 -5.69 -0.45
N PHE A 97 -0.07 -5.95 0.84
CA PHE A 97 -1.13 -6.42 1.71
C PHE A 97 -2.29 -5.41 1.78
N MET A 98 -2.00 -4.13 2.00
CA MET A 98 -3.00 -3.06 1.99
C MET A 98 -3.69 -2.92 0.63
N SER A 99 -2.94 -3.07 -0.47
CA SER A 99 -3.50 -3.05 -1.83
C SER A 99 -4.45 -4.22 -2.09
N ILE A 100 -4.11 -5.43 -1.62
CA ILE A 100 -4.97 -6.61 -1.73
C ILE A 100 -6.24 -6.43 -0.92
N LEU A 101 -6.14 -6.01 0.36
CA LEU A 101 -7.30 -5.73 1.20
C LEU A 101 -8.24 -4.71 0.54
N CYS A 102 -7.66 -3.65 -0.01
CA CYS A 102 -8.38 -2.64 -0.79
C CYS A 102 -9.14 -3.26 -1.98
N ILE A 103 -8.47 -4.08 -2.79
CA ILE A 103 -9.11 -4.76 -3.95
C ILE A 103 -10.23 -5.70 -3.50
N CYS A 104 -10.03 -6.45 -2.41
CA CYS A 104 -11.04 -7.34 -1.84
C CYS A 104 -12.29 -6.56 -1.39
N CYS A 105 -12.12 -5.45 -0.68
CA CYS A 105 -13.24 -4.59 -0.28
C CYS A 105 -13.99 -4.03 -1.51
N MET A 106 -13.27 -3.54 -2.52
CA MET A 106 -13.88 -3.01 -3.76
C MET A 106 -14.61 -4.09 -4.57
N ASN A 107 -14.07 -5.30 -4.64
CA ASN A 107 -14.75 -6.42 -5.29
C ASN A 107 -16.00 -6.86 -4.54
N GLY A 108 -16.01 -6.77 -3.20
CA GLY A 108 -17.22 -6.95 -2.39
C GLY A 108 -18.33 -6.00 -2.82
N TYR A 109 -18.05 -4.71 -2.91
CA TYR A 109 -19.02 -3.71 -3.39
C TYR A 109 -19.49 -3.94 -4.83
N ARG A 110 -18.61 -4.38 -5.73
CA ARG A 110 -18.99 -4.74 -7.11
C ARG A 110 -19.89 -5.98 -7.17
N THR A 111 -19.72 -6.91 -6.25
CA THR A 111 -20.53 -8.14 -6.17
C THR A 111 -21.88 -7.86 -5.51
N GLU A 112 -21.91 -6.95 -4.53
CA GLU A 112 -23.12 -6.50 -3.83
C GLU A 112 -23.89 -5.38 -4.56
N GLY A 113 -23.37 -4.94 -5.71
CA GLY A 113 -23.98 -3.98 -6.64
C GLY A 113 -25.28 -4.43 -7.30
N LEU A 114 -26.05 -5.30 -6.64
CA LEU A 114 -27.43 -5.64 -6.98
C LEU A 114 -28.40 -5.59 -5.78
N THR A 115 -27.97 -5.40 -4.52
CA THR A 115 -28.91 -5.44 -3.37
C THR A 115 -28.54 -4.64 -2.11
N ALA A 116 -27.78 -3.55 -2.17
CA ALA A 116 -27.49 -2.77 -0.96
C ALA A 116 -27.85 -1.28 -1.07
N SER A 117 -29.16 -0.99 -1.18
CA SER A 117 -29.71 0.26 -0.63
C SER A 117 -29.93 0.10 0.88
N GLY A 118 -28.88 -0.24 1.61
CA GLY A 118 -28.92 -0.46 3.06
C GLY A 118 -28.21 0.68 3.77
N SER A 119 -28.95 1.43 4.59
CA SER A 119 -28.41 2.50 5.44
C SER A 119 -27.19 2.02 6.24
N PRO A 120 -26.13 2.84 6.39
CA PRO A 120 -24.89 2.51 7.10
C PRO A 120 -25.06 2.14 8.59
N ALA A 121 -26.27 2.31 9.15
CA ALA A 121 -26.62 1.84 10.49
C ALA A 121 -26.87 0.31 10.56
N ALA A 122 -27.32 -0.31 9.46
CA ALA A 122 -27.66 -1.74 9.44
C ALA A 122 -26.42 -2.65 9.36
N GLU A 123 -25.38 -2.19 8.66
CA GLU A 123 -24.14 -2.95 8.47
C GLU A 123 -23.29 -2.99 9.75
N LYS A 124 -23.27 -1.90 10.53
CA LYS A 124 -22.68 -1.89 11.89
C LYS A 124 -23.40 -2.86 12.82
N ALA A 125 -24.73 -2.95 12.76
CA ALA A 125 -25.50 -3.87 13.60
C ALA A 125 -25.18 -5.34 13.29
N ALA A 126 -25.04 -5.70 12.00
CA ALA A 126 -24.71 -7.08 11.60
C ALA A 126 -23.30 -7.51 12.04
N PHE A 127 -22.31 -6.61 12.00
CA PHE A 127 -20.95 -6.90 12.43
C PHE A 127 -20.87 -7.16 13.95
N TYR A 128 -21.55 -6.34 14.77
CA TYR A 128 -21.58 -6.55 16.23
C TYR A 128 -22.34 -7.82 16.64
N ILE A 129 -23.42 -8.17 15.94
CA ILE A 129 -24.17 -9.42 16.22
C ILE A 129 -23.33 -10.67 15.88
N SER A 130 -22.40 -10.59 14.92
CA SER A 130 -21.52 -11.72 14.57
C SER A 130 -20.38 -11.94 15.58
N LEU A 131 -20.03 -10.93 16.38
CA LEU A 131 -18.98 -10.99 17.39
C LEU A 131 -19.49 -11.49 18.75
N ASP A 132 -20.78 -11.33 19.05
CA ASP A 132 -21.41 -11.77 20.31
C ASP A 132 -21.84 -13.25 20.28
N ASN A 133 -21.71 -13.92 19.13
CA ASN A 133 -22.07 -15.33 18.91
C ASN A 133 -20.85 -16.28 18.82
N ARG A 134 -19.69 -15.87 19.33
CA ARG A 134 -18.51 -16.71 19.55
C ARG A 134 -18.08 -16.66 21.01
#